data_AF-X1B0F9-F1
#
_entry.id   AF-X1B0F9-F1
#
_cell.length_a   1.000
_cell.length_b   1.000
_cell.length_c   1.000
_cell.angle_alpha   90.00
_cell.angle_beta   90.00
_cell.angle_gamma   90.00
#
_symmetry.space_group_name_H-M   'P 1'
#
loop_
_entity.id
_entity.type
_entity.pdbx_description
1 polymer ?
#
loop_
_entity_poly.entity_id
_entity_poly.type
_entity_poly.pdbx_seq_one_letter_code
_entity_poly.pdbx_strand_id
1 'polypeptide(L)' 'IQNQRRGKVLKLPFEINSKKNQFIVRFTGTQDLFVEDFLPYYGESEWLEIDSDVITYFLADNQDQLDTIEIMDQ' A
#
# COMPACT_ATOMS: atom_id res chain seq x y z
N ILE A 1 -25.04 0.04 0.06
CA ILE A 1 -24.56 -1.13 -0.72
C ILE A 1 -23.04 -1.05 -0.72
N GLN A 2 -22.38 -1.55 0.34
CA GLN A 2 -20.93 -1.76 0.35
C GLN A 2 -20.71 -3.21 -0.08
N ASN A 3 -20.55 -3.38 -1.38
CA ASN A 3 -20.38 -4.69 -2.00
C ASN A 3 -18.89 -5.04 -1.98
N GLN A 4 -18.61 -6.18 -1.36
CA GLN A 4 -17.42 -7.02 -1.51
C GLN A 4 -16.12 -6.52 -0.85
N ARG A 5 -15.60 -7.37 0.05
CA ARG A 5 -14.19 -7.44 0.42
C ARG A 5 -13.38 -7.59 -0.86
N ARG A 6 -12.95 -6.49 -1.48
CA ARG A 6 -11.84 -6.55 -2.42
C ARG A 6 -10.66 -7.04 -1.61
N GLY A 7 -10.03 -8.12 -2.06
CA GLY A 7 -8.83 -8.63 -1.40
C GLY A 7 -7.80 -7.51 -1.39
N LYS A 8 -6.95 -7.47 -0.35
CA LYS A 8 -5.82 -6.54 -0.35
C LYS A 8 -4.98 -6.75 -1.61
N VAL A 9 -4.53 -5.68 -2.25
CA VAL A 9 -3.75 -5.75 -3.50
C VAL A 9 -2.61 -4.75 -3.46
N LEU A 10 -1.44 -5.19 -3.91
CA LEU A 10 -0.34 -4.33 -4.33
C LEU A 10 0.00 -4.64 -5.79
N LYS A 11 -0.01 -3.62 -6.66
CA LYS A 11 0.61 -3.67 -7.99
C LYS A 11 1.49 -2.46 -8.23
N LEU A 12 2.50 -2.62 -9.07
CA LEU A 12 3.55 -1.64 -9.24
C LEU A 12 3.84 -1.34 -10.70
N PRO A 13 4.37 -0.15 -11.02
CA PRO A 13 4.82 0.22 -12.37
C PRO A 13 6.14 -0.43 -12.79
N PHE A 14 6.52 -1.51 -12.11
CA PHE A 14 7.68 -2.33 -12.40
C PHE A 14 7.53 -3.69 -11.72
N GLU A 15 8.17 -4.72 -12.28
CA GLU A 15 8.24 -6.02 -11.64
C GLU A 15 9.20 -6.02 -10.44
N ILE A 16 8.77 -6.61 -9.33
CA ILE A 16 9.67 -6.97 -8.22
C ILE A 16 10.17 -8.40 -8.42
N ASN A 17 11.48 -8.57 -8.53
CA ASN A 17 12.12 -9.88 -8.52
C ASN A 17 12.33 -10.37 -7.08
N SER A 18 11.23 -10.76 -6.42
CA SER A 18 11.24 -11.39 -5.10
C SER A 18 10.63 -12.79 -5.16
N LYS A 19 11.08 -13.67 -4.26
CA LYS A 19 10.45 -14.97 -4.01
C LYS A 19 9.20 -14.85 -3.14
N LYS A 20 8.94 -13.68 -2.56
CA LYS A 20 7.80 -13.42 -1.68
C LYS A 20 6.66 -12.78 -2.46
N ASN A 21 5.45 -13.17 -2.09
CA ASN A 21 4.22 -12.65 -2.68
C ASN A 21 3.53 -11.65 -1.74
N GLN A 22 4.16 -11.27 -0.63
CA GLN A 22 3.59 -10.38 0.38
C GLN A 22 4.66 -9.38 0.80
N PHE A 23 4.29 -8.11 0.78
CA PHE A 23 5.19 -6.98 1.04
C PHE A 23 4.58 -6.10 2.12
N ILE A 24 5.44 -5.42 2.88
CA ILE A 24 4.99 -4.31 3.74
C ILE A 24 4.95 -3.06 2.90
N VAL A 25 3.79 -2.42 2.88
CA VAL A 25 3.63 -1.08 2.32
C VAL A 25 3.46 -0.12 3.48
N ARG A 26 4.36 0.86 3.58
CA ARG A 26 4.33 1.89 4.61
C ARG A 26 4.19 3.26 3.95
N PHE A 27 3.26 4.05 4.47
CA PHE A 27 3.21 5.49 4.22
C PHE A 27 3.74 6.21 5.45
N THR A 28 4.58 7.21 5.24
CA THR A 28 5.06 8.09 6.31
C THR A 28 4.74 9.54 5.98
N GLY A 29 4.59 10.35 7.02
CA GLY A 29 4.30 11.76 6.96
C GLY A 29 5.09 12.54 8.01
N THR A 30 4.72 13.81 8.18
CA THR A 30 5.38 14.66 9.20
C THR A 30 5.10 14.19 10.62
N GLN A 31 5.97 14.52 11.57
CA GLN A 31 5.77 14.27 13.02
C GLN A 31 5.55 12.79 13.38
N ASP A 32 6.38 11.89 12.82
CA ASP A 32 6.33 10.44 13.07
C ASP A 32 5.00 9.78 12.67
N LEU A 33 4.19 10.44 11.85
CA LEU A 33 2.96 9.89 11.29
C LEU A 33 3.30 8.74 10.34
N PHE A 34 2.80 7.53 10.61
CA PHE A 34 2.91 6.42 9.67
C PHE A 34 1.73 5.44 9.74
N VAL A 35 1.53 4.73 8.64
CA VAL A 35 0.67 3.54 8.56
C VAL A 35 1.39 2.48 7.77
N GLU A 36 1.22 1.23 8.17
CA GLU A 36 1.74 0.08 7.43
C GLU A 36 0.70 -1.02 7.32
N ASP A 37 0.73 -1.73 6.20
CA ASP A 37 -0.06 -2.94 6.00
C ASP A 37 0.70 -3.95 5.13
N PHE A 38 0.39 -5.22 5.34
CA PHE A 38 0.91 -6.30 4.50
C PHE A 38 -0.01 -6.52 3.32
N LEU A 39 0.51 -6.29 2.12
CA LEU A 39 -0.24 -6.44 0.88
C LEU A 39 0.36 -7.55 0.01
N PRO A 40 -0.48 -8.46 -0.52
CA PRO A 40 -0.03 -9.40 -1.52
C PRO A 40 0.29 -8.70 -2.85
N TYR A 41 1.42 -9.05 -3.46
CA TYR A 41 1.84 -8.51 -4.74
C TYR A 41 1.17 -9.28 -5.90
N TYR A 42 0.52 -8.54 -6.79
CA TYR A 42 -0.26 -9.06 -7.92
C TYR A 42 0.35 -8.76 -9.29
N GLY A 43 1.59 -8.29 -9.33
CA GLY A 43 2.31 -8.04 -10.58
C GLY A 43 2.32 -6.57 -11.00
N GLU A 44 2.62 -6.37 -12.28
CA GLU A 44 2.80 -5.04 -12.87
C GLU A 44 1.46 -4.38 -13.22
N SER A 45 1.42 -3.05 -13.09
CA SER A 45 0.33 -2.16 -13.53
C SER A 45 0.92 -0.82 -13.95
N GLU A 46 0.21 -0.01 -14.74
CA GLU A 46 0.72 1.30 -15.17
C GLU A 46 1.00 2.26 -13.99
N TRP A 47 0.31 2.06 -12.86
CA TRP A 47 0.40 2.90 -11.66
C TRP A 47 0.61 2.05 -10.41
N LEU A 48 1.05 2.69 -9.32
CA LEU A 48 0.98 2.08 -8.00
C LEU A 48 -0.50 1.87 -7.63
N GLU A 49 -0.91 0.61 -7.53
CA GLU A 49 -2.25 0.23 -7.06
C GLU A 49 -2.14 -0.34 -5.65
N ILE A 50 -2.85 0.28 -4.71
CA ILE A 50 -2.96 -0.18 -3.32
C ILE A 50 -4.44 -0.32 -2.98
N ASP A 51 -4.85 -1.54 -2.67
CA ASP A 51 -6.15 -1.84 -2.08
C ASP A 51 -5.93 -2.30 -0.63
N SER A 52 -6.20 -1.41 0.32
CA SER A 52 -6.15 -1.69 1.76
C SER A 52 -7.05 -0.71 2.49
N ASP A 53 -8.02 -1.24 3.23
CA ASP A 53 -8.90 -0.43 4.08
C ASP A 53 -8.09 0.40 5.09
N VAL A 54 -7.07 -0.21 5.73
CA VAL A 54 -6.25 0.45 6.76
C VAL A 54 -5.51 1.65 6.18
N ILE A 55 -4.86 1.46 5.02
CA ILE A 55 -4.17 2.55 4.33
C ILE A 55 -5.21 3.58 3.86
N THR A 56 -6.28 3.16 3.19
CA THR A 56 -7.31 4.07 2.63
C THR A 56 -7.90 5.00 3.68
N TYR A 57 -8.32 4.47 4.83
CA TYR A 57 -8.86 5.29 5.92
C TYR A 57 -7.80 6.22 6.52
N PHE A 58 -6.57 5.73 6.69
CA PHE A 58 -5.48 6.56 7.20
C PHE A 58 -5.14 7.73 6.26
N LEU A 59 -5.08 7.49 4.95
CA LEU A 59 -4.82 8.56 3.96
C LEU A 59 -5.95 9.59 3.96
N ALA A 60 -7.21 9.16 4.15
CA ALA A 60 -8.35 10.06 4.22
C ALA A 60 -8.30 10.98 5.45
N ASP A 61 -7.85 10.47 6.60
CA ASP A 61 -7.73 11.22 7.85
C ASP A 61 -6.50 12.15 7.88
N ASN A 62 -5.46 11.84 7.10
CA ASN A 62 -4.19 12.56 7.09
C ASN A 62 -3.83 13.16 5.72
N GLN A 63 -4.85 13.71 5.04
CA GLN A 63 -4.66 14.38 3.75
C GLN A 63 -3.58 15.47 3.84
N ASP A 64 -2.76 15.56 2.78
CA ASP A 64 -1.66 16.53 2.60
C ASP A 64 -0.51 16.45 3.62
N GLN A 65 -0.48 15.43 4.49
CA GLN A 65 0.54 15.28 5.53
C GLN A 65 1.55 14.16 5.27
N LEU A 66 1.45 13.52 4.11
CA LEU A 66 2.25 12.37 3.71
C LEU A 66 3.46 12.81 2.88
N ASP A 67 4.57 12.13 3.07
CA ASP A 67 5.85 12.45 2.44
C ASP A 67 6.37 11.28 1.60
N THR A 68 6.41 10.07 2.17
CA THR A 68 7.01 8.92 1.48
C THR A 68 6.13 7.66 1.51
N ILE A 69 6.37 6.81 0.52
CA ILE A 69 5.82 5.46 0.42
C ILE A 69 7.00 4.50 0.31
N GLU A 70 7.04 3.50 1.20
CA GLU A 70 8.05 2.45 1.22
C GLU A 70 7.40 1.10 0.95
N ILE A 71 8.05 0.28 0.11
CA ILE A 71 7.62 -1.09 -0.22
C ILE A 71 8.78 -2.02 0.12
N MET A 72 8.59 -2.85 1.13
CA MET A 72 9.66 -3.64 1.74
C MET A 72 9.37 -5.14 1.64
N ASP A 73 10.38 -5.89 1.19
CA ASP A 73 10.44 -7.35 1.24
C ASP A 73 11.00 -7.78 2.60
N GLN A 74 10.14 -8.32 3.49
CA GLN A 74 10.51 -8.76 4.85
C GLN A 74 10.75 -10.25 4.92
#